data_AF-A0A6D2JHT5-F1
#
_entry.id   AF-A0A6D2JHT5-F1
#
_cell.length_a   1.000
_cell.length_b   1.000
_cell.length_c   1.000
_cell.angle_alpha   90.00
_cell.angle_beta   90.00
_cell.angle_gamma   90.00
#
_symmetry.space_group_name_H-M   'P 1'
#
loop_
_entity.id
_entity.type
_entity.pdbx_description
1 polymer ?
#
loop_
_entity_poly.entity_id
_entity_poly.type
_entity_poly.pdbx_seq_one_letter_code
_entity_poly.pdbx_strand_id
1 'polypeptide(L)'
;MEKFPNSQARYLKKICSDHSPLITSMMGENWRKWASFKFDQRWIKREGFRQVVEESWRNQRREPNRTMTEKISACRKEISLWKRRNKPASSIRIQKLHHEINQTLQQDKLNEGELQRLRKEINEEYRNEETFWKQKKQNGLAQDWR
;
A
#
# COMPACT_ATOMS: atom_id res chain seq x y z
N MET A 1 -26.67 32.61 7.56
CA MET A 1 -25.33 32.46 6.96
C MET A 1 -24.67 31.22 7.55
N GLU A 2 -24.23 30.31 6.71
CA GLU A 2 -23.50 29.11 7.12
C GLU A 2 -22.11 29.51 7.62
N LYS A 3 -21.76 29.17 8.88
CA LYS A 3 -20.56 29.70 9.55
C LYS A 3 -19.24 29.10 9.06
N PHE A 4 -19.27 27.92 8.43
CA PHE A 4 -18.08 27.18 8.00
C PHE A 4 -18.29 26.46 6.65
N PRO A 5 -18.45 27.21 5.55
CA PRO A 5 -18.81 26.65 4.24
C PRO A 5 -17.74 25.71 3.64
N ASN A 6 -16.50 25.77 4.13
CA ASN A 6 -15.39 24.92 3.66
C ASN A 6 -15.13 23.72 4.58
N SER A 7 -15.93 23.54 5.63
CA SER A 7 -15.77 22.41 6.55
C SER A 7 -16.35 21.14 5.94
N GLN A 8 -15.56 20.07 5.96
CA GLN A 8 -15.95 18.78 5.41
C GLN A 8 -15.59 17.68 6.42
N ALA A 9 -16.50 16.72 6.59
CA ALA A 9 -16.27 15.54 7.40
C ALA A 9 -16.55 14.29 6.56
N ARG A 10 -15.63 13.33 6.55
CA ARG A 10 -15.83 12.06 5.84
C ARG A 10 -15.36 10.88 6.67
N TYR A 11 -16.15 9.82 6.66
CA TYR A 11 -15.75 8.54 7.23
C TYR A 11 -14.77 7.83 6.28
N LEU A 12 -13.66 7.35 6.82
CA LEU A 12 -12.73 6.48 6.11
C LEU A 12 -13.20 5.02 6.18
N LYS A 13 -12.76 4.23 5.21
CA LYS A 13 -13.08 2.80 5.13
C LYS A 13 -12.58 2.07 6.37
N LYS A 14 -13.41 1.17 6.92
CA LYS A 14 -12.99 0.22 7.95
C LYS A 14 -12.02 -0.77 7.31
N ILE A 15 -10.82 -0.93 7.89
CA ILE A 15 -9.79 -1.83 7.37
C ILE A 15 -9.65 -3.07 8.25
N CYS A 16 -9.42 -2.88 9.56
CA CYS A 16 -9.23 -4.00 10.51
C CYS A 16 -9.91 -3.79 11.88
N SER A 17 -10.57 -2.65 12.10
CA SER A 17 -11.29 -2.34 13.34
C SER A 17 -12.79 -2.24 13.04
N ASP A 18 -13.60 -2.52 14.06
CA ASP A 18 -15.02 -2.24 14.14
C ASP A 18 -15.37 -0.74 14.06
N HIS A 19 -14.37 0.15 14.14
CA HIS A 19 -14.51 1.61 14.06
C HIS A 19 -14.09 2.18 12.69
N SER A 20 -14.86 3.15 12.18
CA SER A 20 -14.50 3.95 11.00
C SER A 20 -13.82 5.24 11.44
N PRO A 21 -12.57 5.52 11.03
CA PRO A 21 -11.94 6.81 11.33
C PRO A 21 -12.73 7.95 10.68
N LEU A 22 -13.06 9.00 11.44
CA LEU A 22 -13.63 10.24 10.92
C LEU A 22 -12.49 11.23 10.64
N ILE A 23 -12.41 11.76 9.42
CA ILE A 23 -11.49 12.85 9.10
C ILE A 23 -12.28 14.13 8.83
N THR A 24 -11.94 15.18 9.57
CA THR A 24 -12.49 16.52 9.42
C THR A 24 -11.44 17.44 8.79
N SER A 25 -11.85 18.26 7.83
CA SER A 25 -11.01 19.29 7.20
C SER A 25 -11.72 20.62 7.28
N MET A 26 -11.00 21.66 7.72
CA MET A 26 -11.48 23.04 7.75
C MET A 26 -11.05 23.85 6.51
N MET A 27 -10.14 23.31 5.68
CA MET A 27 -9.52 24.00 4.53
C MET A 27 -9.93 23.39 3.17
N GLY A 28 -10.99 22.58 3.13
CA GLY A 28 -11.41 21.85 1.91
C GLY A 28 -10.45 20.71 1.50
N GLU A 29 -10.55 20.24 0.26
CA GLU A 29 -9.80 19.08 -0.27
C GLU A 29 -8.33 19.35 -0.64
N ASN A 30 -7.83 20.59 -0.46
CA ASN A 30 -6.51 21.01 -0.95
C ASN A 30 -5.31 20.45 -0.17
N TRP A 31 -5.53 19.54 0.79
CA TRP A 31 -4.43 18.84 1.46
C TRP A 31 -3.78 17.81 0.53
N ARG A 32 -2.66 18.18 -0.09
CA ARG A 32 -1.82 17.23 -0.81
C ARG A 32 -1.20 16.26 0.20
N LYS A 33 -1.59 14.99 0.14
CA LYS A 33 -0.88 13.93 0.87
C LYS A 33 0.55 13.84 0.34
N TRP A 34 1.53 14.27 1.13
CA TRP A 34 2.94 14.00 0.86
C TRP A 34 3.20 12.52 1.12
N ALA A 35 3.10 11.70 0.09
CA ALA A 35 3.46 10.30 0.18
C ALA A 35 4.98 10.19 0.26
N SER A 36 5.52 9.93 1.45
CA SER A 36 6.92 9.60 1.61
C SER A 36 7.20 8.19 1.05
N PHE A 37 8.35 8.04 0.41
CA PHE A 37 8.82 6.72 0.02
C PHE A 37 9.21 5.93 1.25
N LYS A 38 8.69 4.71 1.36
CA LYS A 38 9.09 3.74 2.38
C LYS A 38 9.55 2.48 1.67
N PHE A 39 10.79 2.09 1.95
CA PHE A 39 11.34 0.83 1.48
C PHE A 39 10.70 -0.33 2.23
N ASP A 40 10.47 -1.43 1.54
CA ASP A 40 9.95 -2.67 2.11
C ASP A 40 10.91 -3.81 1.76
N GLN A 41 11.50 -4.42 2.78
CA GLN A 41 12.49 -5.48 2.64
C GLN A 41 11.95 -6.68 1.84
N ARG A 42 10.62 -6.86 1.84
CA ARG A 42 9.93 -7.90 1.08
C ARG A 42 10.20 -7.83 -0.42
N TRP A 43 10.57 -6.67 -0.95
CA TRP A 43 10.86 -6.49 -2.37
C TRP A 43 12.15 -7.17 -2.82
N ILE A 44 13.13 -7.32 -1.93
CA ILE A 44 14.44 -7.91 -2.26
C ILE A 44 14.31 -9.31 -2.86
N LYS A 45 13.40 -10.13 -2.30
CA LYS A 45 13.16 -11.51 -2.74
C LYS A 45 12.11 -11.61 -3.87
N ARG A 46 11.75 -10.51 -4.52
CA ARG A 46 10.79 -10.51 -5.64
C ARG A 46 11.54 -10.41 -6.96
N GLU A 47 11.08 -11.19 -7.91
CA GLU A 47 11.61 -11.20 -9.27
C GLU A 47 11.59 -9.78 -9.87
N GLY A 48 12.66 -9.45 -10.61
CA GLY A 48 12.83 -8.15 -11.26
C GLY A 48 13.21 -6.99 -10.32
N PHE A 49 13.09 -7.11 -8.99
CA PHE A 49 13.42 -5.99 -8.09
C PHE A 49 14.90 -5.59 -8.18
N ARG A 50 15.80 -6.57 -8.06
CA ARG A 50 17.25 -6.34 -8.12
C ARG A 50 17.66 -5.71 -9.46
N GLN A 51 17.09 -6.19 -10.56
CA GLN A 51 17.36 -5.67 -11.91
C GLN A 51 16.95 -4.19 -12.02
N VAL A 52 15.78 -3.80 -11.51
CA VAL A 52 15.34 -2.40 -11.49
C VAL A 52 16.29 -1.51 -10.68
N VAL A 53 16.78 -1.98 -9.53
CA VAL A 53 17.73 -1.22 -8.71
C VAL A 53 19.06 -1.05 -9.45
N GLU A 54 19.60 -2.12 -10.02
CA GLU A 54 20.88 -2.09 -10.74
C GLU A 54 20.80 -1.23 -12.01
N GLU A 55 19.74 -1.37 -12.80
CA GLU A 55 19.53 -0.58 -14.02
C GLU A 55 19.31 0.89 -13.70
N SER A 56 18.45 1.21 -12.75
CA SER A 56 18.21 2.60 -12.35
C SER A 56 19.49 3.25 -11.83
N TRP A 57 20.30 2.53 -11.04
CA TRP A 57 21.58 3.03 -10.56
C TRP A 57 22.61 3.23 -11.67
N ARG A 58 22.73 2.26 -12.59
CA ARG A 58 23.64 2.35 -13.75
C ARG A 58 23.27 3.52 -14.66
N ASN A 59 21.99 3.76 -14.89
CA ASN A 59 21.52 4.89 -15.70
C ASN A 59 21.91 6.24 -15.07
N GLN A 60 21.92 6.33 -13.74
CA GLN A 60 22.38 7.54 -13.04
C GLN A 60 23.90 7.74 -13.08
N ARG A 61 24.71 6.69 -13.30
CA ARG A 61 26.17 6.83 -13.47
C ARG A 61 26.57 7.47 -14.80
N ARG A 62 25.71 7.38 -15.82
CA ARG A 62 25.95 7.95 -17.16
C ARG A 62 25.83 9.47 -17.17
N GLU A 63 25.26 10.08 -16.13
CA GLU A 63 25.16 11.53 -15.98
C GLU A 63 26.18 12.04 -14.94
N PRO A 64 27.35 12.54 -15.37
CA PRO A 64 28.45 12.88 -14.47
C PRO A 64 28.12 14.05 -13.53
N ASN A 65 27.16 14.90 -13.88
CA ASN A 65 26.86 16.14 -13.16
C ASN A 65 25.80 16.00 -12.04
N ARG A 66 25.29 14.79 -11.78
CA ARG A 66 24.30 14.57 -10.70
C ARG A 66 24.94 14.35 -9.34
N THR A 67 24.44 15.05 -8.34
CA THR A 67 24.72 14.81 -6.92
C THR A 67 24.23 13.44 -6.48
N MET A 68 24.80 12.91 -5.39
CA MET A 68 24.36 11.63 -4.82
C MET A 68 22.85 11.61 -4.49
N THR A 69 22.33 12.72 -3.97
CA THR A 69 20.91 12.87 -3.61
C THR A 69 19.98 12.77 -4.81
N GLU A 70 20.36 13.32 -5.96
CA GLU A 70 19.60 13.21 -7.20
C GLU A 70 19.60 11.78 -7.74
N LYS A 71 20.74 11.08 -7.63
CA LYS A 71 20.85 9.66 -8.03
C LYS A 71 19.95 8.78 -7.17
N ILE A 72 19.95 8.98 -5.85
CA ILE A 72 19.05 8.28 -4.91
C ILE A 72 17.59 8.59 -5.23
N SER A 73 17.27 9.85 -5.53
CA SER A 73 15.90 10.28 -5.83
C SER A 73 15.37 9.66 -7.12
N ALA A 74 16.22 9.53 -8.15
CA ALA A 74 15.88 8.85 -9.39
C ALA A 74 15.66 7.35 -9.18
N CYS A 75 16.57 6.67 -8.46
CA CYS A 75 16.41 5.25 -8.11
C CYS A 75 15.11 5.01 -7.30
N ARG A 76 14.81 5.87 -6.33
CA ARG A 76 13.55 5.85 -5.57
C ARG A 76 12.31 5.96 -6.46
N LYS A 77 12.37 6.80 -7.50
CA LYS A 77 11.28 6.96 -8.48
C LYS A 77 11.06 5.66 -9.24
N GLU A 78 12.12 5.03 -9.74
CA GLU A 78 12.04 3.76 -10.46
C GLU A 78 11.52 2.62 -9.57
N ILE A 79 12.00 2.51 -8.33
CA ILE A 79 11.46 1.55 -7.37
C ILE A 79 9.96 1.80 -7.12
N SER A 80 9.55 3.07 -7.01
CA SER A 80 8.15 3.42 -6.82
C SER A 80 7.27 3.03 -8.02
N LEU A 81 7.79 3.16 -9.24
CA LEU A 81 7.11 2.71 -10.46
C LEU A 81 7.03 1.19 -10.51
N TRP A 82 8.14 0.49 -10.24
CA TRP A 82 8.17 -0.97 -10.16
C TRP A 82 7.17 -1.49 -9.14
N LYS A 83 7.10 -0.88 -7.94
CA LYS A 83 6.11 -1.24 -6.90
C LYS A 83 4.68 -1.12 -7.39
N ARG A 84 4.36 -0.07 -8.15
CA ARG A 84 3.00 0.16 -8.69
C ARG A 84 2.63 -0.89 -9.73
N ARG A 85 3.58 -1.28 -10.59
CA ARG A 85 3.39 -2.30 -11.64
C ARG A 85 3.33 -3.72 -11.06
N ASN A 86 4.14 -3.98 -10.04
CA ASN A 86 4.28 -5.29 -9.42
C ASN A 86 3.50 -5.35 -8.11
N LYS A 87 2.20 -5.04 -8.12
CA LYS A 87 1.36 -5.28 -6.93
C LYS A 87 1.23 -6.79 -6.69
N PRO A 88 1.47 -7.30 -5.48
CA PRO A 88 1.21 -8.71 -5.17
C PRO A 88 -0.25 -9.06 -5.41
N ALA A 89 -0.52 -10.29 -5.89
CA ALA A 89 -1.88 -10.78 -6.09
C ALA A 89 -2.74 -10.69 -4.82
N SER A 90 -2.15 -11.00 -3.65
CA SER A 90 -2.79 -10.84 -2.34
C SER A 90 -3.22 -9.39 -2.07
N SER A 91 -2.35 -8.41 -2.37
CA SER A 91 -2.69 -6.99 -2.19
C SER A 91 -3.83 -6.54 -3.10
N ILE A 92 -3.92 -7.09 -4.32
CA ILE A 92 -5.02 -6.86 -5.24
C ILE A 92 -6.31 -7.51 -4.70
N ARG A 93 -6.22 -8.76 -4.22
CA ARG A 93 -7.35 -9.49 -3.63
C ARG A 93 -7.91 -8.77 -2.41
N ILE A 94 -7.05 -8.36 -1.48
CA ILE A 94 -7.41 -7.58 -0.30
C ILE A 94 -8.10 -6.27 -0.69
N GLN A 95 -7.60 -5.54 -1.69
CA GLN A 95 -8.24 -4.32 -2.18
C GLN A 95 -9.64 -4.59 -2.75
N LYS A 96 -9.81 -5.69 -3.49
CA LYS A 96 -11.09 -6.11 -4.05
C LYS A 96 -12.09 -6.48 -2.94
N LEU A 97 -11.68 -7.29 -1.97
CA LEU A 97 -12.51 -7.68 -0.83
C LEU A 97 -12.95 -6.46 0.00
N HIS A 98 -12.03 -5.50 0.24
CA HIS A 98 -12.40 -4.22 0.86
C HIS A 98 -13.45 -3.48 0.05
N HIS A 99 -13.34 -3.46 -1.28
CA HIS A 99 -14.32 -2.79 -2.13
C HIS A 99 -15.70 -3.45 -2.04
N GLU A 100 -15.76 -4.78 -2.15
CA GLU A 100 -17.00 -5.57 -2.05
C GLU A 100 -17.67 -5.37 -0.69
N ILE A 101 -16.91 -5.44 0.42
CA ILE A 101 -17.44 -5.17 1.77
C ILE A 101 -18.08 -3.78 1.84
N ASN A 102 -17.43 -2.75 1.29
CA ASN A 102 -17.99 -1.41 1.29
C ASN A 102 -19.25 -1.29 0.44
N GLN A 103 -19.31 -2.01 -0.69
CA GLN A 103 -20.51 -2.04 -1.54
C GLN A 103 -21.69 -2.71 -0.80
N THR A 104 -21.47 -3.85 -0.15
CA THR A 104 -22.51 -4.53 0.65
C THR A 104 -23.03 -3.65 1.79
N LEU A 105 -22.16 -2.87 2.44
CA LEU A 105 -22.55 -1.94 3.51
C LEU A 105 -23.36 -0.72 3.02
N GLN A 106 -23.28 -0.40 1.72
CA GLN A 106 -24.00 0.73 1.11
C GLN A 106 -25.35 0.33 0.49
N GLN A 107 -25.71 -0.95 0.49
CA GLN A 107 -26.98 -1.43 -0.03
C GLN A 107 -28.15 -1.09 0.93
N ASP A 108 -29.32 -0.75 0.36
CA ASP A 108 -30.54 -0.45 1.14
C ASP A 108 -30.99 -1.61 2.01
N LYS A 109 -30.74 -2.85 1.56
CA LYS A 109 -30.94 -4.07 2.34
C LYS A 109 -29.61 -4.75 2.57
N LEU A 110 -29.17 -4.74 3.83
CA LEU A 110 -27.93 -5.37 4.25
C LEU A 110 -28.04 -6.91 4.15
N ASN A 111 -27.20 -7.52 3.31
CA ASN A 111 -27.01 -8.97 3.31
C ASN A 111 -25.96 -9.36 4.35
N GLU A 112 -26.38 -9.58 5.60
CA GLU A 112 -25.48 -9.92 6.71
C GLU A 112 -24.68 -11.21 6.45
N GLY A 113 -25.30 -12.23 5.84
CA GLY A 113 -24.63 -13.49 5.53
C GLY A 113 -23.47 -13.31 4.53
N GLU A 114 -23.68 -12.51 3.49
CA GLU A 114 -22.65 -12.17 2.52
C GLU A 114 -21.54 -11.30 3.15
N LEU A 115 -21.91 -10.32 3.98
CA LEU A 115 -20.95 -9.48 4.70
C LEU A 115 -20.03 -10.31 5.59
N GLN A 116 -20.58 -11.26 6.35
CA GLN A 116 -19.80 -12.16 7.19
C GLN A 116 -18.88 -13.07 6.38
N ARG A 117 -19.34 -13.56 5.22
CA ARG A 117 -18.50 -14.33 4.29
C ARG A 117 -17.31 -13.50 3.80
N LEU A 118 -17.54 -12.28 3.32
CA LEU A 118 -16.48 -11.38 2.83
C LEU A 118 -15.48 -11.01 3.92
N ARG A 119 -15.97 -10.77 5.15
CA ARG A 119 -15.11 -10.54 6.33
C ARG A 119 -14.24 -11.75 6.68
N LYS A 120 -14.79 -12.96 6.58
CA LYS A 120 -14.01 -14.18 6.81
C LYS A 120 -12.92 -14.32 5.74
N GLU A 121 -13.26 -14.08 4.49
CA GLU A 121 -12.35 -14.20 3.37
C GLU A 121 -11.19 -13.20 3.44
N ILE A 122 -11.47 -11.93 3.76
CA ILE A 122 -10.41 -10.92 3.87
C ILE A 122 -9.45 -11.20 5.03
N ASN A 123 -9.97 -11.71 6.15
CA ASN A 123 -9.13 -12.13 7.28
C ASN A 123 -8.23 -13.31 6.92
N GLU A 124 -8.73 -14.25 6.12
CA GLU A 124 -7.94 -15.38 5.65
C GLU A 124 -6.82 -14.93 4.70
N GLU A 125 -7.11 -14.00 3.78
CA GLU A 125 -6.09 -13.41 2.91
C GLU A 125 -4.98 -12.71 3.71
N TYR A 126 -5.33 -11.97 4.77
CA TYR A 126 -4.33 -11.37 5.67
C TYR A 126 -3.50 -12.43 6.40
N ARG A 127 -4.11 -13.52 6.88
CA ARG A 127 -3.40 -14.63 7.53
C ARG A 127 -2.44 -15.33 6.56
N ASN A 128 -2.87 -15.57 5.33
CA ASN A 128 -2.05 -16.16 4.28
C ASN A 128 -0.85 -15.27 3.94
N GLU A 129 -1.05 -13.95 3.89
CA GLU A 129 0.06 -13.02 3.72
C GLU A 129 1.02 -13.11 4.92
N GLU A 130 0.51 -13.11 6.15
CA GLU A 130 1.34 -13.19 7.36
C GLU A 130 2.15 -14.51 7.43
N THR A 131 1.52 -15.66 7.16
CA THR A 131 2.20 -16.97 7.17
C THR A 131 3.25 -17.07 6.07
N PHE A 132 2.96 -16.60 4.85
CA PHE A 132 3.94 -16.51 3.77
C PHE A 132 5.18 -15.73 4.20
N TRP A 133 5.00 -14.60 4.91
CA TRP A 133 6.12 -13.78 5.37
C TRP A 133 6.86 -14.37 6.57
N LYS A 134 6.17 -15.05 7.50
CA LYS A 134 6.79 -15.80 8.60
C LYS A 134 7.69 -16.91 8.05
N GLN A 135 7.19 -17.70 7.10
CA GLN A 135 7.95 -18.76 6.43
C GLN A 135 9.17 -18.20 5.67
N LYS A 136 9.00 -17.11 4.91
CA LYS A 136 10.12 -16.47 4.19
C LYS A 136 11.20 -15.88 5.11
N LYS A 137 10.84 -15.51 6.34
CA LYS A 137 11.78 -15.07 7.38
C LYS A 137 12.52 -16.26 7.99
N GLN A 138 11.82 -17.37 8.24
CA GLN A 138 12.38 -18.58 8.84
C GLN A 138 13.28 -19.37 7.87
N ASN A 139 12.89 -19.47 6.60
CA ASN A 139 13.63 -20.20 5.55
C ASN A 139 14.85 -19.44 4.99
N GLY A 140 15.52 -18.63 5.83
CA GLY A 140 16.78 -17.95 5.50
C GLY A 140 16.67 -16.43 5.53
N LEU A 141 16.97 -15.86 6.69
CA LEU A 141 17.33 -14.45 6.90
C LEU A 141 18.24 -14.27 8.14
N ALA A 142 19.26 -15.13 8.29
CA ALA A 142 20.34 -14.89 9.26
C ALA A 142 21.76 -15.16 8.72
N GLN A 143 21.95 -15.66 7.50
CA GLN A 143 23.28 -16.13 7.04
C GLN A 143 23.93 -15.33 5.90
N ASP A 144 23.20 -14.54 5.11
CA ASP A 144 23.76 -13.95 3.86
C ASP A 144 24.21 -12.47 3.96
N TRP A 145 24.71 -12.03 5.12
CA TRP A 145 25.27 -10.66 5.27
C TRP A 145 26.60 -10.63 6.05
N ARG A 146 27.46 -11.62 5.86
CA ARG A 146 28.90 -11.51 6.15
C ARG A 146 29.70 -11.44 4.87
#